data_AF-A0A0P9CG58-F1
#
_entry.id   AF-A0A0P9CG58-F1
#
_cell.length_a   1.000
_cell.length_b   1.000
_cell.length_c   1.000
_cell.angle_alpha   90.00
_cell.angle_beta   90.00
_cell.angle_gamma   90.00
#
_symmetry.space_group_name_H-M   'P 1'
#
loop_
_entity.id
_entity.type
_entity.pdbx_description
1 polymer ?
#
loop_
_entity_poly.entity_id
_entity_poly.type
_entity_poly.pdbx_seq_one_letter_code
_entity_poly.pdbx_strand_id
1 'polypeptide(L)'
;MPLDEARISLTKVSEYASSYENDNAIPFNEYEDIEAELKVMAIENYRLDAASFMKIKNISMMVGKLVVYFKKFNEYYPVLFSESQEIELTKEIIEKINNVFNRYGEVKSDASPDLEIIRKEISHARKAIQENFNRALTMYGQSDLLDDIRETIIDDQRVLAVKSGFKKRIPGRTLGVSKT
;
A
#
# COMPACT_ATOMS: atom_id res chain seq x y z
N MET A 1 21.56 31.94 -21.66
CA MET A 1 21.23 32.33 -20.27
C MET A 1 21.77 33.73 -20.03
N PRO A 2 20.91 34.72 -19.76
CA PRO A 2 21.30 36.04 -19.27
C PRO A 2 22.21 35.98 -18.04
N LEU A 3 23.05 36.99 -17.85
CA LEU A 3 24.04 37.06 -16.76
C LEU A 3 23.40 36.95 -15.35
N ASP A 4 22.23 37.56 -15.17
CA ASP A 4 21.54 37.54 -13.88
C ASP A 4 21.00 36.15 -13.51
N GLU A 5 20.45 35.41 -14.48
CA GLU A 5 20.04 34.01 -14.28
C GLU A 5 21.21 33.10 -13.92
N ALA A 6 22.37 33.34 -14.56
CA ALA A 6 23.60 32.61 -14.26
C ALA A 6 24.05 32.84 -12.81
N ARG A 7 24.01 34.10 -12.36
CA ARG A 7 24.39 34.48 -11.00
C ARG A 7 23.45 33.87 -9.96
N ILE A 8 22.14 33.93 -10.17
CA ILE A 8 21.14 33.30 -9.29
C ILE A 8 21.39 31.78 -9.21
N SER A 9 21.62 31.12 -10.34
CA SER A 9 21.88 29.69 -10.39
C SER A 9 23.15 29.29 -9.63
N LEU A 10 24.23 30.07 -9.78
CA LEU A 10 25.47 29.86 -9.02
C LEU A 10 25.27 30.04 -7.51
N THR A 11 24.48 31.04 -7.09
CA THR A 11 24.16 31.24 -5.68
C THR A 11 23.40 30.05 -5.10
N LYS A 12 22.40 29.50 -5.81
CA LYS A 12 21.68 28.30 -5.35
C LYS A 12 22.60 27.10 -5.17
N VAL A 13 23.51 26.87 -6.11
CA VAL A 13 24.51 25.79 -6.01
C VAL A 13 25.42 26.01 -4.81
N SER A 14 25.86 27.25 -4.58
CA SER A 14 26.67 27.62 -3.42
C SER A 14 25.94 27.41 -2.09
N GLU A 15 24.66 27.79 -2.00
CA GLU A 15 23.81 27.56 -0.82
C GLU A 15 23.59 26.06 -0.57
N TYR A 16 23.34 25.28 -1.62
CA TYR A 16 23.16 23.84 -1.48
C TYR A 16 24.45 23.15 -1.04
N ALA A 17 25.59 23.50 -1.65
CA ALA A 17 26.89 22.93 -1.30
C ALA A 17 27.30 23.28 0.14
N SER A 18 27.09 24.52 0.58
CA SER A 18 27.41 24.94 1.96
C SER A 18 26.57 24.24 3.02
N SER A 19 25.42 23.67 2.65
CA SER A 19 24.59 22.89 3.59
C SER A 19 25.29 21.64 4.11
N TYR A 20 26.22 21.06 3.33
CA TYR A 20 27.01 19.91 3.77
C TYR A 20 28.10 20.28 4.77
N GLU A 21 28.46 21.56 4.89
CA GLU A 21 29.56 22.03 5.73
C GLU A 21 29.10 22.47 7.13
N ASN A 22 27.81 22.78 7.32
CA ASN A 22 27.32 23.52 8.48
C ASN A 22 26.38 22.73 9.44
N ASP A 23 26.49 21.39 9.51
CA ASP A 23 25.63 20.47 10.29
C ASP A 23 24.10 20.59 10.03
N ASN A 24 23.69 21.48 9.11
CA ASN A 24 22.33 21.72 8.67
C ASN A 24 22.21 21.30 7.22
N ALA A 25 22.43 20.02 6.92
CA ALA A 25 22.25 19.50 5.57
C ALA A 25 20.78 19.66 5.12
N ILE A 26 20.57 20.08 3.87
CA ILE A 26 19.23 20.19 3.30
C ILE A 26 18.60 18.78 3.26
N PRO A 27 17.41 18.57 3.84
CA PRO A 27 16.80 17.25 3.99
C PRO A 27 16.12 16.79 2.70
N PHE A 28 16.93 16.53 1.68
CA PHE A 28 16.51 16.03 0.38
C PHE A 28 16.76 14.51 0.29
N ASN A 29 15.82 13.78 -0.30
CA ASN A 29 15.96 12.36 -0.59
C ASN A 29 15.68 12.11 -2.08
N GLU A 30 16.07 10.94 -2.56
CA GLU A 30 15.64 10.47 -3.88
C GLU A 30 14.11 10.45 -3.98
N TYR A 31 13.61 10.82 -5.16
CA TYR A 31 12.19 10.80 -5.48
C TYR A 31 11.97 10.12 -6.82
N GLU A 32 10.78 9.57 -7.01
CA GLU A 32 10.35 9.00 -8.28
C GLU A 32 9.58 10.05 -9.07
N ASP A 33 9.88 10.19 -10.37
CA ASP A 33 9.11 11.07 -11.25
C ASP A 33 7.63 10.63 -11.29
N ILE A 34 6.72 11.61 -11.30
CA ILE A 34 5.26 11.43 -11.35
C ILE A 34 4.63 12.07 -12.59
N GLU A 35 5.42 12.57 -13.54
CA GLU A 35 4.93 13.25 -14.74
C GLU A 35 4.00 12.34 -15.57
N ALA A 36 4.28 11.04 -15.63
CA ALA A 36 3.43 10.08 -16.33
C ALA A 36 2.07 9.92 -15.63
N GLU A 37 2.08 9.79 -14.31
CA GLU A 37 0.91 9.68 -13.43
C GLU A 37 0.04 10.93 -13.53
N LEU A 38 0.63 12.13 -13.52
CA LEU A 38 -0.09 13.40 -13.66
C LEU A 38 -0.80 13.52 -15.01
N LYS A 39 -0.15 13.07 -16.10
CA LYS A 39 -0.75 13.09 -17.45
C LYS A 39 -1.98 12.19 -17.55
N VAL A 40 -1.89 10.96 -17.05
CA VAL A 40 -3.00 10.01 -17.14
C VAL A 40 -4.11 10.32 -16.15
N MET A 41 -3.80 10.93 -14.99
CA MET A 41 -4.80 11.32 -13.99
C MET A 41 -5.77 12.39 -14.49
N ALA A 42 -5.37 13.21 -15.47
CA ALA A 42 -6.25 14.20 -16.11
C ALA A 42 -7.30 13.56 -17.03
N ILE A 43 -7.15 12.29 -17.41
CA ILE A 43 -8.10 11.58 -18.25
C ILE A 43 -9.32 11.19 -17.42
N GLU A 44 -10.51 11.49 -17.91
CA GLU A 44 -11.76 11.17 -17.23
C GLU A 44 -11.88 9.66 -16.97
N ASN A 45 -12.34 9.29 -15.77
CA ASN A 45 -12.48 7.91 -15.31
C ASN A 45 -11.18 7.10 -15.26
N TYR A 46 -10.01 7.73 -15.46
CA TYR A 46 -8.74 7.07 -15.25
C TYR A 46 -8.48 6.87 -13.76
N ARG A 47 -8.00 5.69 -13.40
CA ARG A 47 -7.65 5.33 -12.03
C ARG A 47 -6.16 5.05 -11.94
N LEU A 48 -5.47 5.82 -11.12
CA LEU A 48 -4.10 5.52 -10.70
C LEU A 48 -4.05 4.27 -9.83
N ASP A 49 -2.96 3.53 -9.95
CA ASP A 49 -2.67 2.42 -9.06
C ASP A 49 -2.16 2.89 -7.69
N ALA A 50 -2.06 1.98 -6.73
CA ALA A 50 -1.62 2.32 -5.38
C ALA A 50 -0.18 2.87 -5.36
N ALA A 51 0.70 2.32 -6.20
CA ALA A 51 2.09 2.75 -6.29
C ALA A 51 2.18 4.22 -6.71
N SER A 52 1.42 4.63 -7.72
CA SER A 52 1.32 6.02 -8.19
C SER A 52 0.91 6.98 -7.07
N PHE A 53 -0.12 6.64 -6.28
CA PHE A 53 -0.51 7.46 -5.14
C PHE A 53 0.60 7.57 -4.08
N MET A 54 1.35 6.50 -3.84
CA MET A 54 2.45 6.52 -2.89
C MET A 54 3.60 7.43 -3.37
N LYS A 55 3.92 7.43 -4.67
CA LYS A 55 4.90 8.37 -5.24
C LYS A 55 4.48 9.83 -5.05
N ILE A 56 3.23 10.15 -5.40
CA ILE A 56 2.66 11.50 -5.24
C ILE A 56 2.75 11.94 -3.77
N LYS A 57 2.30 11.09 -2.84
CA LYS A 57 2.39 11.36 -1.40
C LYS A 57 3.83 11.61 -0.94
N ASN A 58 4.78 10.79 -1.37
CA ASN A 58 6.18 10.89 -0.97
C ASN A 58 6.79 12.22 -1.43
N ILE A 59 6.53 12.63 -2.68
CA ILE A 59 6.94 13.94 -3.18
C ILE A 59 6.29 15.08 -2.40
N SER A 60 4.97 15.05 -2.19
CA SER A 60 4.27 16.08 -1.41
C SER A 60 4.84 16.22 0.00
N MET A 61 5.17 15.09 0.65
CA MET A 61 5.82 15.07 1.96
C MET A 61 7.23 15.67 1.91
N MET A 62 8.03 15.34 0.90
CA MET A 62 9.38 15.87 0.74
C MET A 62 9.37 17.38 0.48
N VAL A 63 8.54 17.84 -0.45
CA VAL A 63 8.36 19.27 -0.75
C VAL A 63 7.93 20.03 0.51
N GLY A 64 6.93 19.51 1.24
CA GLY A 64 6.50 20.11 2.50
C GLY A 64 7.61 20.20 3.55
N LYS A 65 8.48 19.19 3.66
CA LYS A 65 9.66 19.23 4.53
C LYS A 65 10.64 20.32 4.11
N LEU A 66 10.91 20.45 2.81
CA LEU A 66 11.83 21.46 2.27
C LEU A 66 11.30 22.88 2.50
N VAL A 67 10.01 23.14 2.25
CA VAL A 67 9.40 24.45 2.50
C VAL A 67 9.51 24.87 3.96
N VAL A 68 9.23 23.95 4.90
CA VAL A 68 9.39 24.21 6.34
C VAL A 68 10.86 24.41 6.71
N TYR A 69 11.75 23.60 6.14
CA TYR A 69 13.18 23.67 6.39
C TYR A 69 13.76 25.01 5.95
N PHE A 70 13.52 25.46 4.71
CA PHE A 70 14.06 26.73 4.22
C PHE A 70 13.50 27.93 4.96
N LYS A 71 12.25 27.85 5.46
CA LYS A 71 11.70 28.87 6.35
C LYS A 71 12.50 28.98 7.66
N LYS A 72 12.93 27.85 8.24
CA LYS A 72 13.76 27.82 9.46
C LYS A 72 15.17 28.34 9.21
N PHE A 73 15.75 28.07 8.05
CA PHE A 73 17.14 28.40 7.70
C PHE A 73 17.26 29.54 6.69
N ASN A 74 16.32 30.48 6.69
CA ASN A 74 16.26 31.57 5.69
C ASN A 74 17.50 32.49 5.70
N GLU A 75 18.17 32.64 6.85
CA GLU A 75 19.42 33.41 6.95
C GLU A 75 20.60 32.72 6.24
N TYR A 76 20.60 31.39 6.22
CA TYR A 76 21.66 30.58 5.60
C TYR A 76 21.39 30.35 4.11
N TYR A 77 20.12 30.22 3.72
CA TYR A 77 19.71 29.89 2.35
C TYR A 77 18.65 30.87 1.83
N PRO A 78 18.98 32.18 1.72
CA PRO A 78 17.99 33.20 1.38
C PRO A 78 17.39 33.03 -0.02
N VAL A 79 18.15 32.59 -1.02
CA VAL A 79 17.65 32.39 -2.39
C VAL A 79 16.78 31.13 -2.47
N LEU A 80 17.23 30.01 -1.90
CA LEU A 80 16.40 28.80 -1.83
C LEU A 80 15.14 29.02 -0.99
N PHE A 81 15.23 29.81 0.08
CA PHE A 81 14.07 30.23 0.86
C PHE A 81 13.08 30.99 0.00
N SER A 82 13.49 32.05 -0.70
CA SER A 82 12.57 32.85 -1.50
C SER A 82 11.81 32.01 -2.53
N GLU A 83 12.50 31.09 -3.22
CA GLU A 83 11.86 30.21 -4.20
C GLU A 83 10.93 29.19 -3.54
N SER A 84 11.31 28.64 -2.38
CA SER A 84 10.46 27.69 -1.66
C SER A 84 9.13 28.30 -1.18
N GLN A 85 9.07 29.63 -0.98
CA GLN A 85 7.84 30.30 -0.54
C GLN A 85 6.80 30.47 -1.65
N GLU A 86 7.16 30.25 -2.91
CA GLU A 86 6.20 30.20 -4.03
C GLU A 86 5.36 28.90 -4.01
N ILE A 87 5.82 27.89 -3.27
CA ILE A 87 5.16 26.58 -3.18
C ILE A 87 4.18 26.56 -2.02
N GLU A 88 2.91 26.31 -2.32
CA GLU A 88 1.88 26.11 -1.30
C GLU A 88 2.05 24.77 -0.58
N LEU A 89 2.00 24.81 0.76
CA LEU A 89 2.12 23.62 1.59
C LEU A 89 0.79 22.84 1.61
N THR A 90 0.68 21.82 0.77
CA THR A 90 -0.54 21.05 0.52
C THR A 90 -0.63 19.76 1.36
N LYS A 91 -0.95 19.89 2.66
CA LYS A 91 -1.17 18.73 3.55
C LYS A 91 -2.36 17.86 3.14
N GLU A 92 -3.36 18.47 2.52
CA GLU A 92 -4.61 17.81 2.12
C GLU A 92 -4.37 16.59 1.21
N ILE A 93 -3.39 16.68 0.30
CA ILE A 93 -3.02 15.57 -0.60
C ILE A 93 -2.57 14.36 0.22
N ILE A 94 -1.67 14.59 1.18
CA ILE A 94 -1.11 13.54 2.05
C ILE A 94 -2.22 12.93 2.91
N GLU A 95 -3.10 13.74 3.47
CA GLU A 95 -4.22 13.31 4.31
C GLU A 95 -5.22 12.46 3.53
N LYS A 96 -5.64 12.90 2.34
CA LYS A 96 -6.55 12.15 1.48
C LYS A 96 -5.98 10.78 1.10
N ILE A 97 -4.70 10.71 0.75
CA ILE A 97 -4.04 9.44 0.42
C ILE A 97 -3.96 8.56 1.67
N ASN A 98 -3.61 9.12 2.85
CA ASN A 98 -3.56 8.38 4.10
C ASN A 98 -4.91 7.86 4.59
N ASN A 99 -6.02 8.50 4.21
CA ASN A 99 -7.35 8.00 4.55
C ASN A 99 -7.71 6.73 3.76
N VAL A 100 -7.14 6.55 2.57
CA VAL A 100 -7.40 5.39 1.71
C VAL A 100 -6.36 4.29 1.87
N PHE A 101 -5.08 4.65 1.97
CA PHE A 101 -3.95 3.71 1.95
C PHE A 101 -3.25 3.62 3.31
N ASN A 102 -2.79 2.42 3.66
CA ASN A 102 -1.96 2.20 4.84
C ASN A 102 -0.47 2.49 4.55
N ARG A 103 0.41 2.28 5.54
CA ARG A 103 1.85 2.50 5.40
C ARG A 103 2.55 1.61 4.38
N TYR A 104 1.92 0.50 3.98
CA TYR A 104 2.41 -0.46 3.00
C TYR A 104 1.84 -0.19 1.59
N GLY A 105 1.03 0.86 1.42
CA GLY A 105 0.37 1.16 0.15
C GLY A 105 -0.87 0.31 -0.14
N GLU A 106 -1.38 -0.43 0.85
CA GLU A 106 -2.59 -1.23 0.67
C GLU A 106 -3.83 -0.42 1.03
N VAL A 107 -4.93 -0.65 0.32
CA VAL A 107 -6.22 -0.03 0.62
C VAL A 107 -6.72 -0.51 1.98
N LYS A 108 -6.93 0.43 2.91
CA LYS A 108 -7.46 0.15 4.24
C LYS A 108 -8.87 -0.40 4.16
N SER A 109 -9.26 -1.19 5.15
CA SER A 109 -10.60 -1.79 5.18
C SER A 109 -11.70 -0.76 5.39
N ASP A 110 -11.39 0.33 6.09
CA ASP A 110 -12.25 1.47 6.38
C ASP A 110 -12.11 2.61 5.34
N ALA A 111 -11.46 2.36 4.21
CA ALA A 111 -11.31 3.37 3.14
C ALA A 111 -12.67 3.81 2.57
N SER A 112 -13.70 2.98 2.68
CA SER A 112 -15.10 3.38 2.51
C SER A 112 -16.03 2.53 3.38
N PRO A 113 -17.22 3.04 3.76
CA PRO A 113 -18.20 2.26 4.51
C PRO A 113 -18.58 0.94 3.83
N ASP A 114 -18.80 0.98 2.51
CA ASP A 114 -19.18 -0.21 1.73
C ASP A 114 -18.05 -1.24 1.69
N LEU A 115 -16.80 -0.81 1.51
CA LEU A 115 -15.65 -1.70 1.51
C LEU A 115 -15.49 -2.38 2.87
N GLU A 116 -15.73 -1.64 3.96
CA GLU A 116 -15.66 -2.16 5.31
C GLU A 116 -16.71 -3.25 5.54
N ILE A 117 -17.96 -3.01 5.12
CA ILE A 117 -19.05 -3.98 5.18
C ILE A 117 -18.69 -5.24 4.40
N ILE A 118 -18.29 -5.09 3.12
CA ILE A 118 -17.94 -6.23 2.25
C ILE A 118 -16.80 -7.06 2.86
N ARG A 119 -15.74 -6.40 3.36
CA ARG A 119 -14.61 -7.13 3.99
C ARG A 119 -15.03 -7.84 5.28
N LYS A 120 -15.92 -7.26 6.09
CA LYS A 120 -16.49 -7.92 7.28
C LYS A 120 -17.31 -9.15 6.91
N GLU A 121 -18.17 -9.04 5.90
CA GLU A 121 -18.97 -10.16 5.40
C GLU A 121 -18.10 -11.30 4.87
N ILE A 122 -17.07 -10.99 4.09
CA ILE A 122 -16.09 -11.98 3.62
C ILE A 122 -15.41 -12.68 4.81
N SER A 123 -15.02 -11.91 5.84
CA SER A 123 -14.39 -12.47 7.05
C SER A 123 -15.34 -13.39 7.81
N HIS A 124 -16.60 -12.99 7.98
CA HIS A 124 -17.63 -13.81 8.62
C HIS A 124 -17.88 -15.10 7.84
N ALA A 125 -18.03 -15.03 6.52
CA ALA A 125 -18.21 -16.20 5.67
C ALA A 125 -17.01 -17.17 5.77
N ARG A 126 -15.78 -16.65 5.71
CA ARG A 126 -14.56 -17.45 5.89
C ARG A 126 -14.52 -18.16 7.25
N LYS A 127 -14.87 -17.46 8.33
CA LYS A 127 -14.94 -18.03 9.68
C LYS A 127 -15.99 -19.13 9.76
N ALA A 128 -17.19 -18.90 9.22
CA ALA A 128 -18.25 -19.91 9.19
C ALA A 128 -17.85 -21.16 8.38
N ILE A 129 -17.19 -20.99 7.23
CA ILE A 129 -16.64 -22.10 6.43
C ILE A 129 -15.60 -22.88 7.24
N GLN A 130 -14.68 -22.18 7.90
CA GLN A 130 -13.63 -22.79 8.73
C GLN A 130 -14.22 -23.60 9.89
N GLU A 131 -15.19 -23.04 10.62
CA GLU A 131 -15.87 -23.70 11.72
C GLU A 131 -16.65 -24.93 11.25
N ASN A 132 -17.34 -24.81 10.11
CA ASN A 132 -18.05 -25.94 9.52
C ASN A 132 -17.09 -27.07 9.11
N PHE A 133 -15.99 -26.72 8.46
CA PHE A 133 -14.96 -27.69 8.09
C PHE A 133 -14.38 -28.40 9.31
N ASN A 134 -14.00 -27.65 10.35
CA ASN A 134 -13.42 -28.21 11.57
C ASN A 134 -14.40 -29.13 12.32
N ARG A 135 -15.70 -28.80 12.34
CA ARG A 135 -16.75 -29.69 12.88
C ARG A 135 -16.81 -31.00 12.10
N ALA A 136 -16.82 -30.93 10.77
CA ALA A 136 -16.87 -32.11 9.91
C ALA A 136 -15.60 -32.98 10.08
N LEU A 137 -14.42 -32.36 10.07
CA LEU A 137 -13.14 -33.02 10.32
C LEU A 137 -13.13 -33.78 11.65
N THR A 138 -13.61 -33.13 12.72
CA THR A 138 -13.66 -33.74 14.05
C THR A 138 -14.65 -34.91 14.10
N MET A 139 -15.88 -34.70 13.62
CA MET A 139 -16.95 -35.70 13.66
C MET A 139 -16.58 -36.97 12.88
N TYR A 140 -16.05 -36.81 11.65
CA TYR A 140 -15.67 -37.93 10.81
C TYR A 140 -14.34 -38.57 11.23
N GLY A 141 -13.42 -37.78 11.80
CA GLY A 141 -12.17 -38.28 12.37
C GLY A 141 -12.39 -39.17 13.60
N GLN A 142 -13.34 -38.83 14.49
CA GLN A 142 -13.71 -39.66 15.64
C GLN A 142 -14.40 -40.98 15.25
N SER A 143 -15.06 -40.99 14.09
CA SER A 143 -15.80 -42.15 13.56
C SER A 143 -14.94 -43.06 12.67
N ASP A 144 -13.63 -42.83 12.59
CA ASP A 144 -12.66 -43.57 11.76
C ASP A 144 -13.01 -43.62 10.24
N LEU A 145 -13.78 -42.63 9.76
CA LEU A 145 -14.22 -42.53 8.36
C LEU A 145 -13.17 -41.86 7.45
N LEU A 146 -12.26 -41.10 8.05
CA LEU A 146 -11.20 -40.36 7.35
C LEU A 146 -9.95 -41.22 7.18
N ASP A 147 -9.19 -40.92 6.13
CA ASP A 147 -7.86 -41.50 5.90
C ASP A 147 -6.83 -40.92 6.89
N ASP A 148 -5.63 -41.50 6.95
CA ASP A 148 -4.56 -41.09 7.87
C ASP A 148 -4.18 -39.61 7.69
N ILE A 149 -4.21 -39.14 6.44
CA ILE A 149 -3.89 -37.75 6.07
C ILE A 149 -5.02 -36.78 6.43
N ARG A 150 -6.25 -37.26 6.72
CA ARG A 150 -7.47 -36.55 7.21
C ARG A 150 -7.95 -35.32 6.43
N GLU A 151 -7.07 -34.38 6.10
CA GLU A 151 -7.30 -33.13 5.40
C GLU A 151 -6.24 -32.94 4.30
N THR A 152 -6.65 -32.37 3.16
CA THR A 152 -5.73 -31.89 2.14
C THR A 152 -6.30 -30.66 1.42
N ILE A 153 -5.55 -30.08 0.48
CA ILE A 153 -5.97 -28.95 -0.34
C ILE A 153 -6.00 -29.38 -1.81
N ILE A 154 -7.13 -29.16 -2.48
CA ILE A 154 -7.32 -29.40 -3.92
C ILE A 154 -7.93 -28.15 -4.53
N ASP A 155 -7.34 -27.62 -5.60
CA ASP A 155 -7.80 -26.41 -6.30
C ASP A 155 -8.10 -25.23 -5.35
N ASP A 156 -7.17 -24.96 -4.42
CA ASP A 156 -7.27 -23.96 -3.34
C ASP A 156 -8.47 -24.14 -2.39
N GLN A 157 -9.09 -25.33 -2.38
CA GLN A 157 -10.16 -25.70 -1.45
C GLN A 157 -9.63 -26.71 -0.43
N ARG A 158 -9.91 -26.47 0.85
CA ARG A 158 -9.69 -27.46 1.92
C ARG A 158 -10.71 -28.58 1.76
N VAL A 159 -10.23 -29.83 1.73
CA VAL A 159 -11.06 -31.03 1.55
C VAL A 159 -10.73 -32.09 2.59
N LEU A 160 -11.71 -32.91 2.94
CA LEU A 160 -11.52 -34.06 3.82
C LEU A 160 -11.04 -35.27 3.01
N ALA A 161 -9.98 -35.93 3.47
CA ALA A 161 -9.50 -37.19 2.91
C ALA A 161 -10.34 -38.34 3.50
N VAL A 162 -11.21 -38.93 2.69
CA VAL A 162 -12.15 -39.98 3.11
C VAL A 162 -11.68 -41.34 2.59
N LYS A 163 -11.69 -42.36 3.46
CA LYS A 163 -11.39 -43.74 3.04
C LYS A 163 -12.35 -44.18 1.94
N SER A 164 -11.83 -44.84 0.90
CA SER A 164 -12.60 -45.22 -0.31
C SER A 164 -13.89 -46.00 0.00
N GLY A 165 -13.86 -46.90 1.00
CA GLY A 165 -15.02 -47.69 1.43
C GLY A 165 -16.17 -46.89 2.05
N PHE A 166 -15.91 -45.67 2.52
CA PHE A 166 -16.88 -44.85 3.24
C PHE A 166 -17.33 -43.60 2.49
N LYS A 167 -16.88 -43.39 1.24
CA LYS A 167 -17.20 -42.19 0.42
C LYS A 167 -18.70 -41.92 0.22
N LYS A 168 -19.55 -42.96 0.27
CA LYS A 168 -21.02 -42.81 0.16
C LYS A 168 -21.70 -42.44 1.48
N ARG A 169 -21.00 -42.52 2.61
CA ARG A 169 -21.54 -42.22 3.96
C ARG A 169 -21.40 -40.76 4.35
N ILE A 170 -20.59 -39.99 3.62
CA ILE A 170 -20.37 -38.58 3.90
C ILE A 170 -21.07 -37.75 2.81
N PRO A 171 -22.03 -36.88 3.17
CA PRO A 171 -22.64 -35.97 2.22
C PRO A 171 -21.62 -34.92 1.77
N GLY A 172 -21.48 -34.74 0.45
CA GLY A 172 -20.56 -33.76 -0.11
C GLY A 172 -20.24 -34.04 -1.58
N ARG A 173 -19.60 -33.07 -2.24
CA ARG A 173 -19.07 -33.25 -3.60
C ARG A 173 -17.67 -33.86 -3.52
N THR A 174 -17.44 -34.92 -4.28
CA THR A 174 -16.09 -35.47 -4.46
C THR A 174 -15.28 -34.54 -5.38
N LEU A 175 -14.15 -34.04 -4.90
CA LEU A 175 -13.30 -33.08 -5.62
C LEU A 175 -12.09 -33.73 -6.31
N GLY A 176 -11.67 -34.90 -5.86
CA GLY A 176 -10.58 -35.66 -6.47
C GLY A 176 -10.47 -37.05 -5.86
N VAL A 177 -9.66 -37.90 -6.51
CA VAL A 177 -9.30 -39.22 -5.99
C VAL A 177 -7.78 -39.25 -5.88
N SER A 178 -7.27 -39.49 -4.67
CA SER A 178 -5.83 -39.69 -4.48
C SER A 178 -5.40 -40.96 -5.22
N LYS A 179 -4.33 -40.88 -6.02
CA LYS A 179 -3.65 -42.05 -6.60
C LYS A 179 -2.59 -42.49 -5.60
N THR A 180 -3.02 -43.19 -4.56
CA THR A 180 -2.16 -43.88 -3.59
C THR A 180 -2.64 -45.31 -3.49
#